data_AF-A0A924F908-F1
#
_entry.id   AF-A0A924F908-F1
#
_cell.length_a   1.000
_cell.length_b   1.000
_cell.length_c   1.000
_cell.angle_alpha   90.00
_cell.angle_beta   90.00
_cell.angle_gamma   90.00
#
_symmetry.space_group_name_H-M   'P 1'
#
loop_
_entity.id
_entity.type
_entity.pdbx_description
1 polymer ?
#
loop_
_entity_poly.entity_id
_entity_poly.type
_entity_poly.pdbx_seq_one_letter_code
_entity_poly.pdbx_strand_id
1 'polypeptide(L)'
;MNLINGLRAKDKEAFKAVYTLYSPALFGIISTIIPDSKLAAEALEDTFSTIWHQFSSCSKDYKLLFTSLSIVARNTAIKHLNTKKTLVNKKDEDKTELPEVLDLIYAKGVSESEAAAILNIPLEGVRIGLRNQILKLRIHSRC
;
A
#
# COMPACT_ATOMS: atom_id res chain seq x y z
N MET A 1 7.71 -13.14 35.66
CA MET A 1 8.34 -12.41 34.53
C MET A 1 7.31 -11.45 33.93
N ASN A 2 7.62 -10.17 33.79
CA ASN A 2 6.69 -9.18 33.24
C ASN A 2 7.02 -8.98 31.74
N LEU A 3 6.24 -9.61 30.85
CA LEU A 3 6.47 -9.67 29.39
C LEU A 3 6.73 -8.29 28.77
N ILE A 4 6.03 -7.26 29.27
CA ILE A 4 6.14 -5.87 28.82
C ILE A 4 7.54 -5.30 29.07
N ASN A 5 8.14 -5.60 30.22
CA ASN A 5 9.49 -5.15 30.55
C ASN A 5 10.52 -5.86 29.68
N GLY A 6 10.31 -7.15 29.37
CA GLY A 6 11.16 -7.90 28.45
C GLY A 6 11.10 -7.35 27.02
N LEU A 7 9.90 -7.08 26.49
CA LEU A 7 9.76 -6.43 25.17
C LEU A 7 10.44 -5.05 25.13
N ARG A 8 10.31 -4.24 26.19
CA ARG A 8 11.00 -2.94 26.28
C ARG A 8 12.52 -3.07 26.31
N ALA A 9 13.02 -4.12 26.95
CA ALA A 9 14.43 -4.46 26.98
C ALA A 9 14.94 -5.14 25.70
N LYS A 10 14.07 -5.30 24.66
CA LYS A 10 14.37 -6.08 23.45
C LYS A 10 14.84 -7.50 23.77
N ASP A 11 14.23 -8.11 24.78
CA ASP A 11 14.45 -9.50 25.14
C ASP A 11 13.77 -10.42 24.11
N LYS A 12 14.56 -11.30 23.51
CA LYS A 12 14.10 -12.26 22.50
C LYS A 12 13.11 -13.27 23.07
N GLU A 13 13.27 -13.68 24.33
CA GLU A 13 12.37 -14.66 24.96
C GLU A 13 10.99 -14.04 25.23
N ALA A 14 10.97 -12.79 25.68
CA ALA A 14 9.72 -12.05 25.85
C ALA A 14 8.99 -11.84 24.53
N PHE A 15 9.72 -11.51 23.45
CA PHE A 15 9.14 -11.38 22.12
C PHE A 15 8.61 -12.69 21.57
N LYS A 16 9.34 -13.80 21.75
CA LYS A 16 8.89 -15.14 21.37
C LYS A 16 7.61 -15.55 22.07
N ALA A 17 7.48 -15.25 23.36
CA ALA A 17 6.26 -15.48 24.12
C ALA A 17 5.07 -14.67 23.58
N VAL A 18 5.29 -13.39 23.24
CA VAL A 18 4.27 -12.51 22.63
C VAL A 18 3.85 -13.03 21.27
N TYR A 19 4.81 -13.44 20.44
CA TYR A 19 4.55 -14.03 19.13
C TYR A 19 3.68 -15.28 19.27
N THR A 20 4.06 -16.19 20.16
CA THR A 20 3.32 -17.44 20.40
C THR A 20 1.91 -17.19 20.89
N LEU A 21 1.72 -16.21 21.78
CA LEU A 21 0.42 -15.92 22.39
C LEU A 21 -0.53 -15.16 21.45
N TYR A 22 -0.03 -14.21 20.66
CA TYR A 22 -0.87 -13.28 19.91
C TYR A 22 -0.90 -13.54 18.40
N SER A 23 0.02 -14.33 17.84
CA SER A 23 0.03 -14.62 16.39
C SER A 23 -1.30 -15.17 15.87
N PRO A 24 -2.03 -16.10 16.53
CA PRO A 24 -3.29 -16.61 15.98
C PRO A 24 -4.38 -15.54 15.94
N ALA A 25 -4.47 -14.72 16.99
CA ALA A 25 -5.47 -13.67 17.10
C ALA A 25 -5.22 -12.53 16.09
N LEU A 26 -3.96 -12.07 15.97
CA LEU A 26 -3.59 -11.03 15.01
C LEU A 26 -3.74 -11.52 13.57
N PHE A 27 -3.38 -12.77 13.29
CA PHE A 27 -3.59 -13.37 11.97
C PHE A 27 -5.08 -13.42 11.62
N GLY A 28 -5.94 -13.76 12.58
CA GLY A 28 -7.40 -13.70 12.40
C GLY A 28 -7.86 -12.29 12.00
N ILE A 29 -7.40 -11.25 12.70
CA ILE A 29 -7.73 -9.85 12.37
C ILE A 29 -7.24 -9.49 10.96
N ILE A 30 -5.99 -9.80 10.63
CA ILE A 30 -5.40 -9.50 9.30
C ILE A 30 -6.18 -10.21 8.20
N SER A 31 -6.58 -11.47 8.43
CA SER A 31 -7.33 -12.29 7.46
C SER A 31 -8.74 -11.76 7.19
N THR A 32 -9.33 -10.97 8.11
CA THR A 32 -10.60 -10.28 7.83
C THR A 32 -10.43 -9.13 6.82
N ILE A 33 -9.21 -8.61 6.66
CA ILE A 33 -8.88 -7.48 5.78
C ILE A 33 -8.22 -7.96 4.48
N ILE A 34 -7.38 -8.99 4.56
CA ILE A 34 -6.63 -9.57 3.44
C ILE A 34 -7.11 -11.03 3.26
N PRO A 35 -7.96 -11.32 2.27
CA PRO A 35 -8.43 -12.68 1.99
C PRO A 35 -7.33 -13.63 1.50
N ASP A 36 -6.28 -13.06 0.89
CA ASP A 36 -5.13 -13.80 0.38
C ASP A 36 -4.26 -14.27 1.56
N SER A 37 -4.32 -15.56 1.89
CA SER A 37 -3.62 -16.13 3.04
C SER A 37 -2.11 -15.93 3.00
N LYS A 38 -1.50 -15.88 1.80
CA LYS A 38 -0.06 -15.68 1.67
C LYS A 38 0.30 -14.24 2.02
N LEU A 39 -0.45 -13.29 1.46
CA LEU A 39 -0.28 -11.86 1.76
C LEU A 39 -0.63 -11.53 3.22
N ALA A 40 -1.60 -12.23 3.81
CA ALA A 40 -1.93 -12.10 5.23
C ALA A 40 -0.79 -12.57 6.13
N ALA A 41 -0.08 -13.64 5.75
CA ALA A 41 1.10 -14.12 6.48
C ALA A 41 2.26 -13.12 6.40
N GLU A 42 2.52 -12.57 5.22
CA GLU A 42 3.53 -11.50 5.03
C GLU A 42 3.20 -10.26 5.88
N ALA A 43 1.93 -9.83 5.89
CA ALA A 43 1.48 -8.73 6.73
C ALA A 43 1.61 -9.01 8.24
N LEU A 44 1.48 -10.27 8.67
CA LEU A 44 1.70 -10.68 10.06
C LEU A 44 3.18 -10.56 10.44
N GLU A 45 4.09 -11.00 9.59
CA GLU A 45 5.54 -10.86 9.81
C GLU A 45 5.95 -9.39 9.94
N ASP A 46 5.47 -8.53 9.03
CA ASP A 46 5.68 -7.09 9.08
C ASP A 46 5.10 -6.43 10.34
N THR A 47 3.95 -6.93 10.80
CA THR A 47 3.34 -6.47 12.05
C THR A 47 4.27 -6.74 13.23
N PHE A 48 4.81 -7.96 13.34
CA PHE A 48 5.74 -8.32 14.41
C PHE A 48 7.09 -7.61 14.30
N SER A 49 7.59 -7.38 13.09
CA SER A 49 8.76 -6.53 12.85
C SER A 49 8.53 -5.11 13.34
N THR A 50 7.38 -4.52 12.99
CA THR A 50 6.98 -3.17 13.44
C THR A 50 6.90 -3.09 14.96
N ILE A 51 6.29 -4.10 15.59
CA ILE A 51 6.22 -4.22 17.05
C ILE A 51 7.65 -4.23 17.62
N TRP A 52 8.53 -5.12 17.14
CA TRP A 52 9.91 -5.21 17.62
C TRP A 52 10.67 -3.88 17.58
N HIS A 53 10.46 -3.08 16.53
CA HIS A 53 11.13 -1.80 16.36
C HIS A 53 10.49 -0.65 17.14
N GLN A 54 9.18 -0.65 17.36
CA GLN A 54 8.43 0.51 17.90
C GLN A 54 7.85 0.30 19.32
N PHE A 55 8.01 -0.89 19.91
CA PHE A 55 7.39 -1.23 21.19
C PHE A 55 7.89 -0.40 22.38
N SER A 56 9.07 0.22 22.31
CA SER A 56 9.59 1.07 23.40
C SER A 56 8.63 2.21 23.77
N SER A 57 7.77 2.64 22.83
CA SER A 57 6.78 3.69 23.04
C SER A 57 5.40 3.18 23.47
N CYS A 58 5.19 1.86 23.59
CA CYS A 58 3.90 1.31 23.99
C CYS A 58 3.63 1.45 25.50
N SER A 59 2.38 1.80 25.80
CA SER A 59 1.81 2.12 27.11
C SER A 59 2.17 1.12 28.23
N LYS A 60 2.21 1.60 29.47
CA LYS A 60 2.59 0.85 30.68
C LYS A 60 1.59 -0.24 31.10
N ASP A 61 0.44 -0.35 30.42
CA ASP A 61 -0.67 -1.19 30.86
C ASP A 61 -0.86 -2.47 30.02
N TYR A 62 -0.94 -3.62 30.70
CA TYR A 62 -1.17 -4.93 30.09
C TYR A 62 -2.52 -5.03 29.36
N LYS A 63 -3.55 -4.33 29.87
CA LYS A 63 -4.88 -4.27 29.23
C LYS A 63 -4.87 -3.55 27.88
N LEU A 64 -3.85 -2.72 27.63
CA LEU A 64 -3.66 -1.99 26.38
C LEU A 64 -2.74 -2.72 25.40
N LEU A 65 -2.03 -3.77 25.84
CA LEU A 65 -1.10 -4.50 25.00
C LEU A 65 -1.80 -5.08 23.76
N PHE A 66 -2.89 -5.84 23.98
CA PHE A 66 -3.66 -6.41 22.88
C PHE A 66 -4.24 -5.34 21.95
N THR A 67 -4.76 -4.24 22.52
CA THR A 67 -5.30 -3.12 21.76
C THR A 67 -4.24 -2.50 20.86
N SER A 68 -3.05 -2.21 21.39
CA SER A 68 -1.93 -1.67 20.61
C SER A 68 -1.50 -2.62 19.51
N LEU A 69 -1.35 -3.92 19.80
CA LEU A 69 -1.00 -4.94 18.81
C LEU A 69 -2.03 -5.03 17.68
N SER A 70 -3.32 -4.98 18.03
CA SER A 70 -4.42 -5.05 17.08
C SER A 70 -4.48 -3.83 16.15
N ILE A 71 -4.17 -2.63 16.68
CA ILE A 71 -4.08 -1.40 15.87
C ILE A 71 -2.94 -1.52 14.86
N VAL A 72 -1.76 -2.00 15.28
CA VAL A 72 -0.62 -2.19 14.38
C VAL A 72 -0.98 -3.21 13.29
N ALA A 73 -1.54 -4.37 13.66
CA ALA A 73 -1.95 -5.41 12.72
C ALA A 73 -2.93 -4.89 11.65
N ARG A 74 -3.95 -4.13 12.08
CA ARG A 74 -4.93 -3.52 11.17
C ARG A 74 -4.28 -2.52 10.21
N ASN A 75 -3.41 -1.66 10.71
CA ASN A 75 -2.74 -0.65 9.90
C ASN A 75 -1.78 -1.30 8.88
N THR A 76 -1.03 -2.32 9.29
CA THR A 76 -0.16 -3.10 8.40
C THR A 76 -0.97 -3.78 7.30
N ALA A 77 -2.10 -4.41 7.65
CA ALA A 77 -2.96 -5.06 6.66
C ALA A 77 -3.51 -4.08 5.61
N ILE A 78 -3.97 -2.90 6.03
CA ILE A 78 -4.44 -1.86 5.11
C ILE A 78 -3.31 -1.37 4.20
N LYS A 79 -2.09 -1.20 4.74
CA LYS A 79 -0.92 -0.79 3.95
C LYS A 79 -0.61 -1.80 2.84
N HIS A 80 -0.57 -3.09 3.18
CA HIS A 80 -0.36 -4.18 2.21
C HIS A 80 -1.41 -4.18 1.09
N LEU A 81 -2.69 -4.01 1.45
CA LEU A 81 -3.77 -3.94 0.47
C LEU A 81 -3.62 -2.75 -0.48
N ASN A 82 -3.25 -1.58 0.06
CA ASN A 82 -3.07 -0.37 -0.74
C ASN A 82 -1.86 -0.46 -1.68
N THR A 83 -0.74 -1.05 -1.23
CA THR A 83 0.43 -1.28 -2.10
C THR A 83 0.08 -2.19 -3.27
N LYS A 84 -0.69 -3.27 -3.05
CA LYS A 84 -1.17 -4.15 -4.13
C LYS A 84 -2.08 -3.41 -5.11
N LYS A 85 -3.00 -2.57 -4.63
CA LYS A 85 -3.84 -1.71 -5.48
C LYS A 85 -3.02 -0.76 -6.35
N THR A 86 -2.00 -0.11 -5.78
CA THR A 86 -1.09 0.76 -6.55
C THR A 86 -0.33 -0.02 -7.62
N LEU A 87 0.12 -1.25 -7.35
CA LEU A 87 0.83 -2.08 -8.33
C LEU A 87 -0.09 -2.63 -9.43
N VAL A 88 -1.37 -2.91 -9.11
CA VAL A 88 -2.37 -3.31 -10.11
C VAL A 88 -2.72 -2.12 -11.02
N ASN A 89 -3.00 -0.95 -10.45
CA ASN A 89 -3.26 0.27 -11.24
C ASN A 89 -2.07 0.64 -12.13
N LYS A 90 -0.84 0.41 -11.66
CA LYS A 90 0.38 0.69 -12.45
C LYS A 90 0.61 -0.30 -13.60
N LYS A 91 -0.05 -1.46 -13.61
CA LYS A 91 0.00 -2.42 -14.72
C LYS A 91 -1.07 -2.14 -15.79
N ASP A 92 -2.13 -1.40 -15.45
CA ASP A 92 -3.14 -0.96 -16.41
C ASP A 92 -2.80 0.40 -17.07
N GLU A 93 -1.79 1.11 -16.58
CA GLU A 93 -1.31 2.39 -17.15
C GLU A 93 -0.31 2.26 -18.32
N ASP A 94 0.04 1.03 -18.74
CA ASP A 94 1.00 0.79 -19.83
C ASP A 94 0.37 0.29 -21.14
N LYS A 95 -0.91 0.63 -21.38
CA LYS A 95 -1.64 0.32 -22.64
C LYS A 95 -2.47 1.48 -23.20
N THR A 96 -2.01 2.72 -23.05
CA THR A 96 -2.36 3.75 -24.04
C THR A 96 -1.08 4.07 -24.76
N GLU A 97 -0.83 3.30 -25.83
CA GLU A 97 0.27 3.56 -26.74
C GLU A 97 0.23 5.03 -27.17
N LEU A 98 1.39 5.64 -26.99
CA LEU A 98 1.61 7.06 -26.78
C LEU A 98 1.36 8.06 -27.94
N PRO A 99 0.98 7.74 -29.19
CA PRO A 99 0.80 8.79 -30.21
C PRO A 99 -0.58 9.48 -30.22
N GLU A 100 -1.65 8.76 -29.90
CA GLU A 100 -2.97 9.13 -30.47
C GLU A 100 -3.59 10.37 -29.82
N VAL A 101 -3.48 10.53 -28.50
CA VAL A 101 -4.10 11.67 -27.79
C VAL A 101 -3.43 13.01 -28.17
N LEU A 102 -2.11 13.03 -28.27
CA LEU A 102 -1.36 14.25 -28.59
C LEU A 102 -1.60 14.65 -30.05
N ASP A 103 -1.56 13.68 -30.97
CA ASP A 103 -1.80 13.92 -32.39
C ASP A 103 -3.25 14.34 -32.67
N LEU A 104 -4.25 13.78 -31.98
CA LEU A 104 -5.65 14.20 -32.15
C LEU A 104 -5.86 15.66 -31.70
N ILE A 105 -5.28 16.06 -30.57
CA ILE A 105 -5.48 17.41 -30.02
C ILE A 105 -4.62 18.43 -30.78
N TYR A 106 -3.33 18.15 -30.99
CA TYR A 106 -2.41 19.10 -31.61
C TYR A 106 -2.39 19.06 -33.15
N ALA A 107 -2.56 17.89 -33.77
CA ALA A 107 -2.55 17.77 -35.23
C ALA A 107 -3.96 17.87 -35.86
N LYS A 108 -5.00 17.36 -35.19
CA LYS A 108 -6.40 17.48 -35.68
C LYS A 108 -7.22 18.60 -35.05
N GLY A 109 -6.71 19.29 -34.02
CA GLY A 109 -7.42 20.41 -33.37
C GLY A 109 -8.68 19.99 -32.61
N VAL A 110 -8.79 18.71 -32.26
CA VAL A 110 -9.97 18.12 -31.62
C VAL A 110 -10.02 18.51 -30.14
N SER A 111 -11.22 18.78 -29.61
CA SER A 111 -11.40 19.13 -28.20
C SER A 111 -11.18 17.91 -27.27
N GLU A 112 -10.81 18.14 -26.00
CA GLU A 112 -10.59 17.05 -25.02
C GLU A 112 -11.79 16.09 -24.91
N SER A 113 -13.01 16.65 -25.00
CA SER A 113 -14.26 15.88 -24.94
C SER A 113 -14.49 15.01 -26.17
N GLU A 114 -14.06 15.49 -27.33
CA GLU A 114 -14.22 14.79 -28.59
C GLU A 114 -13.14 13.72 -28.76
N ALA A 115 -11.92 13.98 -28.30
CA ALA A 115 -10.88 12.96 -28.17
C ALA A 115 -11.29 11.83 -27.21
N ALA A 116 -11.94 12.15 -26.09
CA ALA A 116 -12.50 11.16 -25.16
C ALA A 116 -13.54 10.26 -25.85
N ALA A 117 -14.41 10.84 -26.69
CA ALA A 117 -15.43 10.12 -27.44
C ALA A 117 -14.82 9.22 -28.54
N ILE A 118 -13.82 9.72 -29.28
CA ILE A 118 -13.13 8.98 -30.36
C ILE A 118 -12.38 7.77 -29.79
N LEU A 119 -11.67 7.97 -28.68
CA LEU A 119 -10.83 6.95 -28.04
C LEU A 119 -11.62 6.05 -27.07
N ASN A 120 -12.90 6.35 -26.85
CA ASN A 120 -13.77 5.64 -25.90
C ASN A 120 -13.15 5.52 -24.48
N ILE A 121 -12.52 6.60 -24.02
CA ILE A 121 -11.93 6.73 -22.69
C ILE A 121 -12.59 7.87 -21.92
N PRO A 122 -12.64 7.82 -20.57
CA PRO A 122 -13.15 8.93 -19.77
C PRO A 122 -12.31 10.20 -19.98
N LEU A 123 -12.94 11.37 -19.89
CA LEU A 123 -12.29 12.68 -20.06
C LEU A 123 -11.05 12.85 -19.18
N GLU A 124 -11.09 12.33 -17.95
CA GLU A 124 -9.92 12.34 -17.05
C GLU A 124 -8.77 11.48 -17.55
N GLY A 125 -9.05 10.39 -18.27
CA GLY A 125 -8.02 9.58 -18.94
C GLY A 125 -7.27 10.37 -20.02
N VAL A 126 -7.98 11.21 -20.78
CA VAL A 126 -7.39 12.12 -21.79
C VAL A 126 -6.42 13.11 -21.13
N ARG A 127 -6.84 13.74 -20.03
CA ARG A 127 -6.03 14.74 -19.31
C ARG A 127 -4.81 14.14 -18.63
N ILE A 128 -4.97 12.99 -17.98
CA ILE A 128 -3.87 12.26 -17.35
C ILE A 128 -2.86 11.83 -18.42
N GLY A 129 -3.34 11.32 -19.55
CA GLY A 129 -2.51 10.97 -20.71
C GLY A 129 -1.70 12.15 -21.24
N LEU A 130 -2.37 13.28 -21.49
CA LEU A 130 -1.74 14.50 -21.99
C LEU A 130 -0.66 15.02 -21.02
N ARG A 131 -0.95 15.06 -19.72
CA ARG A 131 -0.01 15.48 -18.69
C ARG A 131 1.23 14.57 -18.64
N ASN A 132 1.02 13.26 -18.70
CA ASN A 132 2.11 12.28 -18.69
C ASN A 132 2.97 12.36 -19.96
N GLN A 133 2.36 12.63 -21.12
CA GLN A 133 3.07 12.84 -22.39
C GLN A 133 3.95 14.09 -22.37
N ILE A 134 3.41 15.23 -21.92
CA ILE A 134 4.18 16.48 -21.77
C ILE A 134 5.37 16.28 -20.84
N LEU A 135 5.17 15.54 -19.73
CA LEU A 135 6.26 15.23 -18.79
C LEU A 135 7.33 14.33 -19.43
N LYS A 136 6.94 13.30 -20.20
CA LYS A 136 7.88 12.42 -20.91
C LYS A 136 8.69 13.18 -21.99
N LEU A 137 8.05 14.05 -22.76
CA LEU A 137 8.71 14.91 -23.76
C LEU A 137 9.71 15.88 -23.10
N ARG A 138 9.36 16.42 -21.93
CA ARG A 138 10.23 17.31 -21.16
C ARG A 138 11.46 16.61 -20.58
N ILE A 139 11.37 15.31 -20.30
CA ILE A 139 12.50 14.51 -19.80
C ILE A 139 13.46 14.19 -20.95
N HIS A 140 12.95 13.89 -22.14
CA HIS A 140 13.79 13.54 -23.30
C HIS A 140 14.42 14.76 -24.00
N SER A 141 13.87 15.98 -23.84
CA SER A 141 14.44 17.21 -24.41
C SER A 141 15.54 17.87 -23.57
N ARG A 142 15.95 17.26 -22.45
CA ARG A 142 17.01 17.75 -21.56
C ARG A 142 18.33 16.96 -21.66
N CYS A 143 18.48 16.11 -22.68
CA CYS A 143 19.74 15.45 -23.03
C CYS A 143 20.40 16.13 -24.22
#